data_AF-A0AAU0QG57-F1
#
_entry.id   AF-A0AAU0QG57-F1
#
_cell.length_a   1.000
_cell.length_b   1.000
_cell.length_c   1.000
_cell.angle_alpha   90.00
_cell.angle_beta   90.00
_cell.angle_gamma   90.00
#
_symmetry.space_group_name_H-M   'P 1'
#
loop_
_entity.id
_entity.type
_entity.pdbx_description
1 polymer ?
#
loop_
_entity_poly.entity_id
_entity_poly.type
_entity_poly.pdbx_seq_one_letter_code
_entity_poly.pdbx_strand_id
1 'polypeptide(L)'
;MYTVLLILHVLTAALFLGPVTVAVSSFQVHAVKAKNNDPQAAGMASLMHRITSSYGVLSLLVPLLGVAVMFTDPGTYWKNGIFHGALLLALIAWALLFFLIIPRQKKMMAALGLLEADEVPEGGAHIANWEKAKGQLSMFGGIFSLLWVIILILMFL
;
A
#
# COMPACT_ATOMS: atom_id res chain seq x y z
N MET A 1 -23.98 12.53 12.38
CA MET A 1 -23.08 11.35 12.27
C MET A 1 -22.40 11.28 10.92
N TYR A 2 -23.13 11.42 9.81
CA TYR A 2 -22.56 11.48 8.44
C TYR A 2 -21.31 12.36 8.32
N THR A 3 -21.38 13.64 8.71
CA THR A 3 -20.27 14.59 8.60
C THR A 3 -19.01 14.11 9.32
N VAL A 4 -19.15 13.52 10.50
CA VAL A 4 -18.00 13.00 11.28
C VAL A 4 -17.38 11.80 10.56
N LEU A 5 -18.18 10.85 10.08
CA LEU A 5 -17.69 9.68 9.34
C LEU A 5 -17.01 10.09 8.02
N LEU A 6 -17.57 11.07 7.31
CA LEU A 6 -17.00 11.61 6.09
C LEU A 6 -15.66 12.31 6.36
N ILE A 7 -15.58 13.15 7.41
CA ILE A 7 -14.32 13.78 7.83
C ILE A 7 -13.27 12.71 8.14
N LEU A 8 -13.62 11.69 8.91
CA LEU A 8 -12.69 10.61 9.24
C LEU A 8 -12.26 9.82 7.99
N HIS A 9 -13.18 9.53 7.07
CA HIS A 9 -12.88 8.86 5.80
C HIS A 9 -11.82 9.64 5.00
N VAL A 10 -12.05 10.94 4.79
CA VAL A 10 -11.13 11.80 4.03
C VAL A 10 -9.80 12.00 4.77
N LEU A 11 -9.85 12.20 6.09
CA LEU A 11 -8.67 12.35 6.94
C LEU A 11 -7.77 11.12 6.86
N THR A 12 -8.35 9.93 7.04
CA THR A 12 -7.58 8.67 6.98
C THR A 12 -7.02 8.43 5.58
N ALA A 13 -7.74 8.82 4.52
CA ALA A 13 -7.23 8.76 3.15
C ALA A 13 -5.99 9.66 2.99
N ALA A 14 -6.07 10.91 3.42
CA ALA A 14 -4.96 11.86 3.33
C ALA A 14 -3.73 11.42 4.15
N LEU A 15 -3.94 10.91 5.37
CA LEU A 15 -2.85 10.56 6.28
C LEU A 15 -2.20 9.21 5.97
N PHE A 16 -2.93 8.23 5.45
CA PHE A 16 -2.40 6.87 5.27
C PHE A 16 -2.08 6.52 3.82
N LEU A 17 -2.89 6.93 2.84
CA LEU A 17 -2.65 6.54 1.43
C LEU A 17 -1.47 7.30 0.83
N GLY A 18 -1.29 8.58 1.16
CA GLY A 18 -0.16 9.38 0.68
C GLY A 18 1.20 8.77 1.05
N PRO A 19 1.48 8.54 2.35
CA PRO A 19 2.74 7.92 2.75
C PRO A 19 2.94 6.51 2.18
N VAL A 20 1.88 5.69 2.09
CA VAL A 20 1.98 4.33 1.52
C VAL A 20 2.33 4.37 0.04
N THR A 21 1.70 5.24 -0.76
CA THR A 21 2.00 5.33 -2.21
C THR A 21 3.45 5.76 -2.45
N VAL A 22 3.97 6.72 -1.68
CA VAL A 22 5.37 7.15 -1.75
C VAL A 22 6.31 6.02 -1.32
N ALA A 23 6.01 5.36 -0.21
CA ALA A 23 6.85 4.30 0.33
C ALA A 23 6.95 3.09 -0.60
N VAL A 24 5.81 2.64 -1.13
CA VAL A 24 5.74 1.57 -2.13
C VAL A 24 6.54 1.93 -3.38
N SER A 25 6.44 3.17 -3.86
CA SER A 25 7.09 3.61 -5.10
C SER A 25 8.59 3.84 -4.96
N SER A 26 9.09 4.03 -3.74
CA SER A 26 10.50 4.38 -3.48
C SER A 26 11.32 3.18 -2.99
N PHE A 27 10.68 2.21 -2.32
CA PHE A 27 11.34 1.08 -1.67
C PHE A 27 12.34 0.35 -2.57
N GLN A 28 11.94 -0.05 -3.78
CA GLN A 28 12.72 -0.89 -4.68
C GLN A 28 14.00 -0.21 -5.17
N VAL A 29 14.00 1.12 -5.28
CA VAL A 29 15.19 1.90 -5.63
C VAL A 29 16.21 1.85 -4.49
N HIS A 30 15.75 2.06 -3.25
CA HIS A 30 16.61 2.01 -2.08
C HIS A 30 17.09 0.59 -1.78
N ALA A 31 16.25 -0.43 -1.96
CA ALA A 31 16.63 -1.82 -1.74
C ALA A 31 17.74 -2.29 -2.71
N VAL A 32 17.71 -1.85 -3.98
CA VAL A 32 18.79 -2.15 -4.95
C VAL A 32 20.08 -1.39 -4.62
N LYS A 33 19.99 -0.14 -4.15
CA LYS A 33 21.17 0.59 -3.66
C LYS A 33 21.77 -0.07 -2.42
N ALA A 34 20.94 -0.49 -1.47
CA ALA A 34 21.37 -1.22 -0.27
C ALA A 34 22.11 -2.51 -0.62
N LYS A 35 21.61 -3.27 -1.61
CA LYS A 35 22.27 -4.46 -2.16
C LYS A 35 23.68 -4.17 -2.71
N ASN A 36 23.92 -2.95 -3.17
CA ASN A 36 25.24 -2.50 -3.64
C ASN A 36 26.08 -1.86 -2.51
N ASN A 37 25.84 -2.26 -1.25
CA ASN A 37 26.55 -1.83 -0.05
C ASN A 37 26.41 -0.33 0.29
N ASP A 38 25.27 0.28 -0.01
CA ASP A 38 24.92 1.63 0.45
C ASP A 38 24.16 1.56 1.80
N PRO A 39 24.81 1.92 2.93
CA PRO A 39 24.19 1.84 4.25
C PRO A 39 23.07 2.85 4.46
N GLN A 40 23.14 4.02 3.81
CA GLN A 40 22.06 5.02 3.90
C GLN A 40 20.81 4.50 3.19
N ALA A 41 20.98 3.87 2.02
CA ALA A 41 19.88 3.25 1.31
C ALA A 41 19.28 2.05 2.05
N ALA A 42 20.07 1.30 2.81
CA ALA A 42 19.57 0.23 3.67
C ALA A 42 18.58 0.76 4.72
N GLY A 43 18.95 1.83 5.45
CA GLY A 43 18.05 2.48 6.40
C GLY A 43 16.77 3.03 5.74
N MET A 44 16.89 3.61 4.54
CA MET A 44 15.73 4.10 3.80
C MET A 44 14.81 2.96 3.34
N ALA A 45 15.35 1.84 2.86
CA ALA A 45 14.56 0.66 2.49
C ALA A 45 13.78 0.12 3.70
N SER A 46 14.42 0.04 4.88
CA SER A 46 13.75 -0.34 6.13
C SER A 46 12.60 0.59 6.49
N LEU A 47 12.81 1.91 6.42
CA LEU A 47 11.76 2.89 6.69
C LEU A 47 10.60 2.77 5.71
N MET A 48 10.87 2.66 4.41
CA MET A 48 9.84 2.50 3.39
C MET A 48 9.04 1.20 3.58
N HIS A 49 9.71 0.10 3.94
CA HIS A 49 9.03 -1.16 4.26
C HIS A 49 8.12 -1.02 5.48
N ARG A 50 8.60 -0.35 6.54
CA ARG A 50 7.84 -0.12 7.76
C ARG A 50 6.61 0.77 7.52
N ILE A 51 6.75 1.84 6.75
CA ILE A 51 5.62 2.70 6.34
C ILE A 51 4.65 1.89 5.50
N THR A 52 5.13 1.16 4.49
CA THR A 52 4.28 0.32 3.63
C THR A 52 3.47 -0.69 4.45
N SER A 53 4.11 -1.36 5.42
CA SER A 53 3.46 -2.40 6.22
C SER A 53 2.52 -1.80 7.28
N SER A 54 2.96 -0.80 8.02
CA SER A 54 2.17 -0.22 9.12
C SER A 54 1.05 0.67 8.60
N TYR A 55 1.37 1.64 7.74
CA TYR A 55 0.37 2.54 7.17
C TYR A 55 -0.49 1.83 6.13
N GLY A 56 0.02 0.75 5.50
CA GLY A 56 -0.78 -0.12 4.65
C GLY A 56 -1.94 -0.75 5.43
N VAL A 57 -1.69 -1.26 6.63
CA VAL A 57 -2.75 -1.75 7.54
C VAL A 57 -3.65 -0.61 7.99
N LEU A 58 -3.11 0.55 8.38
CA LEU A 58 -3.95 1.69 8.80
C LEU A 58 -4.82 2.25 7.67
N SER A 59 -4.38 2.12 6.41
CA SER A 59 -5.19 2.50 5.25
C SER A 59 -6.49 1.70 5.16
N LEU A 60 -6.60 0.57 5.90
CA LEU A 60 -7.85 -0.19 6.09
C LEU A 60 -9.02 0.69 6.52
N LEU A 61 -8.75 1.73 7.28
CA LEU A 61 -9.77 2.65 7.77
C LEU A 61 -10.51 3.37 6.66
N VAL A 62 -9.89 3.61 5.51
CA VAL A 62 -10.47 4.43 4.43
C VAL A 62 -11.76 3.82 3.90
N PRO A 63 -11.78 2.65 3.22
CA PRO A 63 -13.03 2.08 2.73
C PRO A 63 -13.90 1.52 3.86
N LEU A 64 -13.38 1.19 5.05
CA LEU A 64 -14.22 0.85 6.20
C LEU A 64 -15.10 2.04 6.61
N LEU A 65 -14.51 3.23 6.73
CA LEU A 65 -15.24 4.47 6.98
C LEU A 65 -16.11 4.86 5.77
N GLY A 66 -15.65 4.59 4.55
CA GLY A 66 -16.44 4.80 3.33
C GLY A 66 -17.73 3.98 3.34
N VAL A 67 -17.63 2.69 3.65
CA VAL A 67 -18.80 1.81 3.84
C VAL A 67 -19.69 2.33 4.98
N ALA A 68 -19.11 2.76 6.11
CA ALA A 68 -19.88 3.36 7.20
C ALA A 68 -20.64 4.61 6.73
N VAL A 69 -20.04 5.46 5.89
CA VAL A 69 -20.71 6.60 5.25
C VAL A 69 -21.88 6.14 4.38
N MET A 70 -21.70 5.08 3.57
CA MET A 70 -22.78 4.54 2.72
C MET A 70 -24.00 4.11 3.51
N PHE A 71 -23.84 3.64 4.75
CA PHE A 71 -24.95 3.25 5.63
C PHE A 71 -25.72 4.44 6.22
N THR A 72 -25.18 5.67 6.16
CA THR A 72 -25.87 6.86 6.69
C THR A 72 -26.93 7.43 5.75
N ASP A 73 -26.80 7.19 4.44
CA ASP A 73 -27.81 7.50 3.44
C ASP A 73 -27.88 6.38 2.39
N PRO A 74 -28.58 5.27 2.71
CA PRO A 74 -28.63 4.14 1.80
C PRO A 74 -29.28 4.46 0.45
N GLY A 75 -30.23 5.41 0.44
CA GLY A 75 -30.96 5.79 -0.77
C GLY A 75 -30.05 6.39 -1.85
N THR A 76 -29.07 7.19 -1.43
CA THR A 76 -28.08 7.82 -2.31
C THR A 76 -26.94 6.88 -2.66
N TYR A 77 -26.28 6.30 -1.64
CA TYR A 77 -25.02 5.60 -1.86
C TYR A 77 -25.17 4.19 -2.42
N TRP A 78 -26.22 3.45 -2.04
CA TRP A 78 -26.38 2.05 -2.48
C TRP A 78 -26.98 1.92 -3.88
N LYS A 79 -27.63 2.98 -4.38
CA LYS A 79 -28.17 2.98 -5.76
C LYS A 79 -27.15 3.43 -6.79
N ASN A 80 -26.08 4.11 -6.38
CA ASN A 80 -25.04 4.57 -7.28
C ASN A 80 -23.93 3.52 -7.43
N GLY A 81 -23.81 2.97 -8.65
CA GLY A 81 -22.82 1.95 -8.99
C GLY A 81 -21.37 2.44 -8.89
N ILE A 82 -21.12 3.75 -8.95
CA ILE A 82 -19.78 4.35 -8.87
C ILE A 82 -19.12 4.04 -7.53
N PHE A 83 -19.85 4.16 -6.42
CA PHE A 83 -19.32 3.84 -5.09
C PHE A 83 -18.98 2.35 -4.93
N HIS A 84 -19.77 1.46 -5.54
CA HIS A 84 -19.49 0.02 -5.55
C HIS A 84 -18.24 -0.30 -6.38
N GLY A 85 -18.09 0.36 -7.53
CA GLY A 85 -16.89 0.25 -8.36
C GLY A 85 -15.65 0.73 -7.63
N ALA A 86 -15.72 1.88 -6.95
CA ALA A 86 -14.62 2.39 -6.13
C ALA A 86 -14.27 1.45 -4.96
N LEU A 87 -15.27 0.88 -4.28
CA LEU A 87 -15.06 -0.11 -3.22
C LEU A 87 -14.36 -1.36 -3.76
N LEU A 88 -14.80 -1.87 -4.92
CA LEU A 88 -14.16 -3.02 -5.57
C LEU A 88 -12.70 -2.72 -5.94
N LEU A 89 -12.42 -1.55 -6.52
CA LEU A 89 -11.05 -1.14 -6.84
C LEU A 89 -10.19 -0.99 -5.59
N ALA A 90 -10.75 -0.50 -4.47
CA ALA A 90 -10.04 -0.40 -3.19
C ALA A 90 -9.66 -1.79 -2.66
N LEU A 91 -10.57 -2.77 -2.74
CA LEU A 91 -10.27 -4.16 -2.38
C LEU A 91 -9.16 -4.76 -3.25
N ILE A 92 -9.17 -4.48 -4.55
CA ILE A 92 -8.09 -4.90 -5.48
C ILE A 92 -6.76 -4.24 -5.12
N ALA A 93 -6.75 -2.94 -4.82
CA ALA A 93 -5.55 -2.21 -4.42
C ALA A 93 -4.94 -2.79 -3.14
N TRP A 94 -5.77 -3.20 -2.18
CA TRP A 94 -5.29 -3.89 -0.98
C TRP A 94 -4.83 -5.31 -1.23
N ALA A 95 -5.52 -6.07 -2.08
CA ALA A 95 -5.04 -7.38 -2.46
C ALA A 95 -3.63 -7.28 -3.08
N LEU A 96 -3.43 -6.27 -3.93
CA LEU A 96 -2.13 -5.92 -4.50
C LEU A 96 -1.11 -5.55 -3.41
N LEU A 97 -1.50 -4.74 -2.42
CA LEU A 97 -0.62 -4.34 -1.32
C LEU A 97 -0.20 -5.52 -0.44
N PHE A 98 -1.15 -6.27 0.10
CA PHE A 98 -0.91 -7.30 1.10
C PHE A 98 -0.40 -8.63 0.55
N PHE A 99 -0.85 -9.02 -0.64
CA PHE A 99 -0.46 -10.32 -1.22
C PHE A 99 0.65 -10.21 -2.26
N LEU A 100 0.88 -9.03 -2.84
CA LEU A 100 1.93 -8.86 -3.85
C LEU A 100 3.07 -7.95 -3.42
N ILE A 101 2.79 -6.75 -2.91
CA ILE A 101 3.83 -5.75 -2.64
C ILE A 101 4.56 -6.06 -1.33
N ILE A 102 3.85 -6.12 -0.19
CA ILE A 102 4.46 -6.35 1.13
C ILE A 102 5.29 -7.65 1.17
N PRO A 103 4.81 -8.80 0.66
CA PRO A 103 5.60 -10.03 0.69
C PRO A 103 6.88 -9.93 -0.14
N ARG A 104 6.84 -9.21 -1.27
CA ARG A 104 8.04 -8.97 -2.11
C ARG A 104 9.02 -8.03 -1.44
N GLN A 105 8.54 -6.96 -0.81
CA GLN A 105 9.40 -6.09 -0.01
C GLN A 105 10.05 -6.86 1.14
N LYS A 106 9.27 -7.65 1.89
CA LYS A 106 9.76 -8.51 2.98
C LYS A 106 10.83 -9.48 2.49
N LYS A 107 10.65 -10.10 1.32
CA LYS A 107 11.67 -10.97 0.71
C LYS A 107 12.97 -10.21 0.38
N MET A 108 12.89 -8.99 -0.11
CA MET A 108 14.07 -8.14 -0.36
C MET A 108 14.75 -7.73 0.95
N MET A 109 13.99 -7.38 1.97
CA MET A 109 14.50 -7.06 3.31
C MET A 109 15.25 -8.23 3.94
N ALA A 110 14.67 -9.44 3.85
CA ALA A 110 15.31 -10.67 4.32
C ALA A 110 16.62 -10.95 3.56
N ALA A 111 16.64 -10.74 2.24
CA ALA A 111 17.84 -10.93 1.42
C ALA A 111 18.97 -9.94 1.73
N LEU A 112 18.62 -8.77 2.26
CA LEU A 112 19.56 -7.74 2.70
C LEU A 112 20.02 -7.93 4.16
N GLY A 113 19.46 -8.90 4.89
CA GLY A 113 19.71 -9.04 6.33
C GLY A 113 19.17 -7.86 7.15
N LEU A 114 18.10 -7.21 6.67
CA LEU A 114 17.50 -6.02 7.28
C LEU A 114 16.19 -6.31 8.04
N LEU A 115 15.85 -7.59 8.22
CA LEU A 115 14.73 -8.02 9.07
C LEU A 115 15.25 -8.47 10.42
N GLU A 116 14.39 -8.35 11.45
CA GLU A 116 14.62 -8.99 12.74
C GLU A 116 14.55 -10.52 12.61
N ALA A 117 15.22 -11.25 13.51
CA ALA A 117 15.44 -12.69 13.38
C ALA A 117 14.13 -13.51 13.34
N ASP A 118 13.10 -13.05 14.05
CA ASP A 118 11.75 -13.62 14.10
C ASP A 118 10.90 -13.27 12.86
N GLU A 119 11.27 -12.24 12.11
CA GLU A 119 10.58 -11.84 10.89
C GLU A 119 11.12 -12.53 9.63
N VAL A 120 12.31 -13.14 9.70
CA VAL A 120 12.95 -13.83 8.56
C VAL A 120 12.12 -15.05 8.14
N PRO A 121 11.73 -15.17 6.85
CA PRO A 121 11.06 -16.38 6.36
C PRO A 121 11.93 -17.64 6.55
N GLU A 122 11.32 -18.77 6.89
CA GLU A 122 12.01 -20.06 6.99
C GLU A 122 12.78 -20.37 5.68
N GLY A 123 14.08 -20.68 5.82
CA GLY A 123 14.99 -20.94 4.70
C GLY A 123 15.79 -19.73 4.20
N GLY A 124 15.60 -18.54 4.79
CA GLY A 124 16.21 -17.30 4.33
C GLY A 124 15.66 -16.85 2.97
N ALA A 125 16.03 -15.64 2.53
CA ALA A 125 15.57 -15.12 1.25
C ALA A 125 16.74 -14.90 0.30
N HIS A 126 16.91 -15.79 -0.68
CA HIS A 126 17.76 -15.52 -1.83
C HIS A 126 16.94 -14.86 -2.96
N ILE A 127 17.50 -13.80 -3.55
CA ILE A 127 16.94 -13.16 -4.75
C ILE A 127 17.88 -13.42 -5.92
N ALA A 128 17.47 -14.35 -6.79
CA ALA A 128 18.23 -14.75 -7.97
C ALA A 128 18.35 -13.62 -9.01
N ASN A 129 17.33 -12.76 -9.15
CA ASN A 129 17.33 -11.68 -10.13
C ASN A 129 16.75 -10.38 -9.52
N TRP A 130 17.66 -9.49 -9.13
CA TRP A 130 17.33 -8.21 -8.50
C TRP A 130 16.68 -7.22 -9.46
N GLU A 131 17.05 -7.21 -10.74
CA GLU A 131 16.42 -6.34 -11.74
C GLU A 131 14.95 -6.72 -11.96
N LYS A 132 14.66 -8.02 -12.02
CA LYS A 132 13.28 -8.51 -12.09
C LYS A 132 12.49 -8.17 -10.83
N ALA A 133 13.08 -8.34 -9.64
CA ALA A 133 12.42 -8.00 -8.38
C ALA A 133 12.09 -6.50 -8.29
N LYS A 134 13.04 -5.64 -8.67
CA LYS A 134 12.86 -4.19 -8.80
C LYS A 134 11.76 -3.85 -9.80
N GLY A 135 11.80 -4.43 -11.00
CA GLY A 135 10.80 -4.19 -12.05
C GLY A 135 9.39 -4.59 -11.63
N GLN A 136 9.23 -5.73 -10.96
CA GLN A 136 7.94 -6.17 -10.42
C GLN A 136 7.39 -5.19 -9.38
N LEU A 137 8.21 -4.75 -8.42
CA LEU A 137 7.77 -3.77 -7.43
C LEU A 137 7.44 -2.41 -8.04
N SER A 138 8.22 -1.93 -9.03
CA SER A 138 7.89 -0.72 -9.76
C SER A 138 6.54 -0.84 -10.48
N MET A 139 6.28 -1.98 -11.14
CA MET A 139 5.00 -2.22 -11.83
C MET A 139 3.83 -2.26 -10.85
N PHE A 140 3.92 -3.05 -9.79
CA PHE A 140 2.85 -3.15 -8.79
C PHE A 140 2.63 -1.84 -8.04
N GLY A 141 3.70 -1.09 -7.72
CA GLY A 141 3.60 0.23 -7.11
C GLY A 141 2.92 1.26 -8.03
N GLY A 142 3.22 1.21 -9.33
CA GLY A 142 2.54 2.02 -10.34
C GLY A 142 1.05 1.70 -10.45
N ILE A 143 0.70 0.41 -10.55
CA ILE A 143 -0.70 -0.04 -10.58
C ILE A 143 -1.43 0.36 -9.29
N PHE A 144 -0.82 0.15 -8.13
CA PHE A 144 -1.37 0.53 -6.83
C PHE A 144 -1.68 2.03 -6.78
N SER A 145 -0.74 2.87 -7.20
CA SER A 145 -0.93 4.33 -7.22
C SER A 145 -2.02 4.75 -8.22
N LEU A 146 -2.05 4.13 -9.40
CA LEU A 146 -3.07 4.40 -10.42
C LEU A 146 -4.48 4.04 -9.92
N LEU A 147 -4.64 2.91 -9.23
CA LEU A 147 -5.92 2.51 -8.65
C LEU A 147 -6.44 3.58 -7.69
N TRP A 148 -5.60 4.14 -6.82
CA TRP A 148 -6.02 5.21 -5.91
C TRP A 148 -6.38 6.51 -6.62
N VAL A 149 -5.68 6.86 -7.71
CA VAL A 149 -6.07 8.00 -8.56
C VAL A 149 -7.45 7.78 -9.17
N ILE A 150 -7.72 6.59 -9.73
CA ILE A 150 -9.03 6.25 -10.30
C ILE A 150 -10.10 6.31 -9.21
N ILE A 151 -9.87 5.71 -8.04
CA ILE A 151 -10.80 5.74 -6.91
C ILE A 151 -11.09 7.17 -6.49
N LEU A 152 -10.08 8.04 -6.40
CA LEU A 152 -10.26 9.45 -6.08
C LEU A 152 -11.20 10.12 -7.08
N ILE A 153 -10.98 9.93 -8.38
CA ILE A 153 -11.86 10.48 -9.43
C ILE A 153 -13.29 9.96 -9.25
N LEU A 154 -13.47 8.65 -9.04
CA LEU A 154 -14.78 8.05 -8.82
C LEU A 154 -15.50 8.62 -7.58
N MET A 155 -14.79 9.07 -6.54
CA MET A 155 -15.42 9.71 -5.38
C MET A 155 -16.04 11.08 -5.68
N PHE A 156 -15.62 11.74 -6.77
CA PHE A 156 -16.13 13.05 -7.17
C PHE A 156 -17.15 12.99 -8.31
N LEU A 157 -17.46 11.80 -8.83
CA LEU A 157 -18.45 11.56 -9.88
C LEU A 157 -19.75 11.00 -9.30
#